data_AF-A0A9E6JP65-F1
#
_entry.id   AF-A0A9E6JP65-F1
#
_cell.length_a   1.000
_cell.length_b   1.000
_cell.length_c   1.000
_cell.angle_alpha   90.00
_cell.angle_beta   90.00
_cell.angle_gamma   90.00
#
_symmetry.space_group_name_H-M   'P 1'
#
loop_
_entity.id
_entity.type
_entity.pdbx_description
1 polymer ?
#
loop_
_entity_poly.entity_id
_entity_poly.type
_entity_poly.pdbx_seq_one_letter_code
_entity_poly.pdbx_strand_id
1 'polypeptide(L)'
;MVVFSGLEVGFGGSPPRQPPVVLGPLGGRVRLDRLGERTHASIATEGPGRSRGAIEAEWGGGPGALRLRLQELGADALPEGLRAELPFQIRAGSVDVSFEAPHLTPSFGEGQLMLATRDLAVVAERLAPEPVGPLSIHASGRLRWDAAARSAALVDATVALDEAGRAALKVDFSVAARPEPHFALALRATSVDWTALTASLPPALSPPRGAPGLTGILAGALTIAGPLHQPDEWKLDGEVDPSRLAPAPANGGPDLARPFVHDAILARGGRRQVTIGPGNLAFVPLGELPTILVRAVLESEDAGFFGHKGFDLSEIQEALSDGGRLRGASTLTQQLAKNLFLSRDRTLARKVREALATVALEVAVGKRRILEIYLNLAEWGEGVNGIGEAAQHWFGKNARALSPKEAAMLATVIPNPVRYEMYRRRGALTPAWEARVAGLLAKLHATGVLDDEGLRAAEAETLAFKSSPRAASARNVPAAP
;
A
#
# COMPACT_ATOMS: atom_id res chain seq x y z
N MET A 1 6.21 48.99 -9.11
CA MET A 1 6.93 47.72 -9.33
C MET A 1 8.19 47.77 -8.48
N VAL A 2 8.32 46.87 -7.51
CA VAL A 2 9.47 46.81 -6.61
C VAL A 2 10.22 45.50 -6.87
N VAL A 3 11.53 45.59 -7.09
CA VAL A 3 12.44 44.43 -7.17
C VAL A 3 13.02 44.23 -5.77
N PHE A 4 12.91 43.03 -5.23
CA PHE A 4 13.39 42.71 -3.89
C PHE A 4 14.12 41.37 -3.87
N SER A 5 15.00 41.24 -2.88
CA SER A 5 15.60 39.99 -2.45
C SER A 5 15.14 39.71 -1.02
N GLY A 6 14.26 38.74 -0.82
CA GLY A 6 13.83 38.31 0.52
C GLY A 6 12.65 39.07 1.11
N LEU A 7 11.55 39.22 0.35
CA LEU A 7 10.30 39.75 0.92
C LEU A 7 9.57 38.65 1.68
N GLU A 8 9.24 38.93 2.93
CA GLU A 8 8.30 38.15 3.73
C GLU A 8 6.89 38.70 3.55
N VAL A 9 5.95 37.84 3.16
CA VAL A 9 4.53 38.22 3.01
C VAL A 9 3.72 37.52 4.10
N GLY A 10 3.14 38.32 4.99
CA GLY A 10 2.24 37.86 6.04
C GLY A 10 0.78 38.20 5.73
N PHE A 11 -0.11 37.23 5.81
CA PHE A 11 -1.56 37.48 5.76
C PHE A 11 -2.08 37.75 7.17
N GLY A 12 -2.35 39.02 7.49
CA GLY A 12 -2.85 39.46 8.79
C GLY A 12 -4.29 39.97 8.72
N GLY A 13 -5.18 39.36 9.50
CA GLY A 13 -6.38 40.01 10.03
C GLY A 13 -6.15 40.38 11.51
N SER A 14 -6.77 41.46 12.00
CA SER A 14 -6.55 42.09 13.31
C SER A 14 -6.29 41.12 14.49
N PRO A 15 -5.37 41.43 15.44
CA PRO A 15 -4.92 40.50 16.46
C PRO A 15 -5.73 40.57 17.78
N PRO A 16 -5.57 39.61 18.74
CA PRO A 16 -4.62 38.49 18.71
C PRO A 16 -5.23 37.10 19.02
N ARG A 17 -4.68 36.07 18.36
CA ARG A 17 -4.14 34.83 19.01
C ARG A 17 -3.39 33.85 18.08
N GLN A 18 -3.24 34.11 16.78
CA GLN A 18 -2.38 33.29 15.91
C GLN A 18 -1.28 34.12 15.25
N PRO A 19 -0.05 33.60 15.13
CA PRO A 19 1.01 34.26 14.35
C PRO A 19 0.58 34.35 12.87
N PRO A 20 0.96 35.40 12.15
CA PRO A 20 0.70 35.50 10.71
C PRO A 20 1.33 34.32 9.97
N VAL A 21 0.66 33.81 8.94
CA VAL A 21 1.28 32.85 8.02
C VAL A 21 2.35 33.62 7.23
N VAL A 22 3.61 33.39 7.55
CA VAL A 22 4.75 34.01 6.87
C VAL A 22 5.13 33.13 5.69
N LEU A 23 4.84 33.59 4.48
CA LEU A 23 5.50 33.06 3.30
C LEU A 23 6.93 33.62 3.34
N GLY A 24 7.91 32.76 3.62
CA GLY A 24 9.33 33.12 3.76
C GLY A 24 9.92 33.84 2.53
N PRO A 25 11.23 34.16 2.52
CA PRO A 25 11.82 35.08 1.57
C PRO A 25 11.54 34.67 0.11
N LEU A 26 10.70 35.45 -0.57
CA LEU A 26 10.51 35.34 -2.01
C LEU A 26 11.54 36.23 -2.72
N GLY A 27 12.02 35.80 -3.87
CA GLY A 27 12.77 36.63 -4.83
C GLY A 27 11.87 36.90 -6.03
N GLY A 28 11.67 38.17 -6.39
CA GLY A 28 10.71 38.48 -7.44
C GLY A 28 10.40 39.95 -7.66
N ARG A 29 9.43 40.19 -8.55
CA ARG A 29 8.82 41.51 -8.73
C ARG A 29 7.41 41.47 -8.16
N VAL A 30 7.14 42.34 -7.20
CA VAL A 30 5.80 42.53 -6.64
C VAL A 30 5.18 43.74 -7.33
N ARG A 31 3.95 43.53 -7.77
CA ARG A 31 3.08 44.59 -8.27
C ARG A 31 1.78 44.55 -7.46
N LEU A 32 1.51 45.67 -6.80
CA LEU A 32 0.26 45.92 -6.09
C LEU A 32 -0.49 46.97 -6.90
N ASP A 33 -1.67 46.61 -7.40
CA ASP A 33 -2.57 47.53 -8.08
C ASP A 33 -3.87 47.62 -7.28
N ARG A 34 -4.34 48.85 -7.02
CA ARG A 34 -5.65 49.10 -6.45
C ARG A 34 -6.60 49.46 -7.57
N LEU A 35 -7.59 48.61 -7.85
CA LEU A 35 -8.57 48.75 -8.91
C LEU A 35 -9.94 49.00 -8.27
N GLY A 36 -10.23 50.26 -7.92
CA GLY A 36 -11.43 50.64 -7.19
C GLY A 36 -11.46 50.04 -5.78
N GLU A 37 -12.50 49.26 -5.46
CA GLU A 37 -12.63 48.53 -4.19
C GLU A 37 -11.84 47.21 -4.13
N ARG A 38 -11.14 46.85 -5.21
CA ARG A 38 -10.35 45.62 -5.30
C ARG A 38 -8.86 45.94 -5.17
N THR A 39 -8.15 45.07 -4.48
CA THR A 39 -6.70 45.06 -4.43
C THR A 39 -6.20 43.82 -5.14
N HIS A 40 -5.26 44.02 -6.06
CA HIS A 40 -4.59 42.97 -6.80
C HIS A 40 -3.12 42.98 -6.41
N ALA A 41 -2.61 41.83 -5.96
CA ALA A 41 -1.20 41.57 -5.78
C ALA A 41 -0.74 40.52 -6.77
N SER A 42 0.36 40.79 -7.45
CA SER A 42 1.05 39.79 -8.27
C SER A 42 2.52 39.72 -7.87
N ILE A 43 3.03 38.51 -7.76
CA ILE A 43 4.43 38.21 -7.46
C ILE A 43 4.92 37.30 -8.57
N ALA A 44 5.80 37.82 -9.42
CA ALA A 44 6.57 36.96 -10.32
C ALA A 44 7.73 36.36 -9.53
N THR A 45 7.77 35.03 -9.39
CA THR A 45 8.86 34.32 -8.72
C THR A 45 9.86 33.81 -9.76
N GLU A 46 11.15 34.01 -9.49
CA GLU A 46 12.24 33.38 -10.26
C GLU A 46 13.05 32.50 -9.29
N GLY A 47 13.00 31.19 -9.50
CA GLY A 47 13.78 30.21 -8.74
C GLY A 47 15.19 30.03 -9.31
N PRO A 48 16.13 29.44 -8.53
CA PRO A 48 17.40 28.98 -9.06
C PRO A 48 17.16 28.05 -10.27
N GLY A 49 17.84 28.29 -11.39
CA GLY A 49 17.69 27.47 -12.61
C GLY A 49 16.67 27.98 -13.66
N ARG A 50 16.22 29.24 -13.57
CA ARG A 50 15.25 29.89 -14.51
C ARG A 50 13.81 29.35 -14.44
N SER A 51 13.46 28.60 -13.40
CA SER A 51 12.06 28.27 -13.10
C SER A 51 11.29 29.54 -12.77
N ARG A 52 10.22 29.80 -13.52
CA ARG A 52 9.37 31.00 -13.38
C ARG A 52 8.00 30.59 -12.90
N GLY A 53 7.41 31.38 -12.01
CA GLY A 53 6.01 31.24 -11.66
C GLY A 53 5.39 32.58 -11.32
N ALA A 54 4.07 32.58 -11.19
CA ALA A 54 3.32 33.75 -10.77
C ALA A 54 2.41 33.39 -9.60
N ILE A 55 2.38 34.24 -8.58
CA ILE A 55 1.39 34.21 -7.52
C ILE A 55 0.55 35.47 -7.70
N GLU A 56 -0.73 35.29 -8.03
CA GLU A 56 -1.70 36.36 -8.15
C GLU A 56 -2.73 36.21 -7.03
N ALA A 57 -3.01 37.32 -6.35
CA ALA A 57 -4.03 37.40 -5.32
C ALA A 57 -4.91 38.62 -5.60
N GLU A 58 -6.22 38.43 -5.70
CA GLU A 58 -7.20 39.51 -5.82
C GLU A 58 -8.14 39.42 -4.61
N TRP A 59 -8.34 40.54 -3.91
CA TRP A 59 -9.29 40.62 -2.79
C TRP A 59 -10.03 41.96 -2.77
N GLY A 60 -11.27 41.94 -2.29
CA GLY A 60 -12.16 43.11 -2.27
C GLY A 60 -13.17 43.15 -3.44
N GLY A 61 -13.92 44.25 -3.59
CA GLY A 61 -15.02 44.37 -4.56
C GLY A 61 -16.33 43.69 -4.14
N GLY A 62 -16.47 43.42 -2.84
CA GLY A 62 -17.58 42.78 -2.12
C GLY A 62 -17.07 42.29 -0.75
N PRO A 63 -17.94 42.09 0.27
CA PRO A 63 -17.50 41.59 1.56
C PRO A 63 -16.94 40.16 1.45
N GLY A 64 -15.62 40.04 1.60
CA GLY A 64 -14.94 38.74 1.74
C GLY A 64 -14.53 38.03 0.46
N ALA A 65 -14.50 38.65 -0.72
CA ALA A 65 -14.04 37.95 -1.93
C ALA A 65 -12.50 37.79 -1.95
N LEU A 66 -12.02 36.57 -2.23
CA LEU A 66 -10.61 36.22 -2.43
C LEU A 66 -10.44 35.30 -3.64
N ARG A 67 -9.52 35.66 -4.53
CA ARG A 67 -9.04 34.80 -5.61
C ARG A 67 -7.53 34.67 -5.50
N LEU A 68 -7.04 33.44 -5.48
CA LEU A 68 -5.61 33.11 -5.49
C LEU A 68 -5.31 32.27 -6.73
N ARG A 69 -4.24 32.60 -7.44
CA ARG A 69 -3.71 31.80 -8.55
C ARG A 69 -2.22 31.65 -8.39
N LEU A 70 -1.75 30.42 -8.44
CA LEU A 70 -0.35 30.05 -8.45
C LEU A 70 -0.15 29.35 -9.81
N GLN A 71 0.72 29.87 -10.66
CA GLN A 71 0.92 29.37 -12.02
C GLN A 71 2.39 28.99 -12.26
N GLU A 72 2.57 27.85 -12.91
CA GLU A 72 3.84 27.27 -13.32
C GLU A 72 4.88 27.21 -12.19
N LEU A 73 4.44 27.02 -10.94
CA LEU A 73 5.37 26.98 -9.81
C LEU A 73 6.24 25.73 -9.91
N GLY A 74 7.47 25.93 -10.36
CA GLY A 74 8.49 24.91 -10.40
C GLY A 74 8.91 24.44 -9.00
N ALA A 75 9.51 23.26 -8.95
CA ALA A 75 10.08 22.64 -7.74
C ALA A 75 10.83 23.63 -6.83
N ASP A 76 11.66 24.50 -7.43
CA ASP A 76 12.52 25.46 -6.75
C ASP A 76 11.93 26.86 -6.61
N ALA A 77 10.66 27.06 -6.96
CA ALA A 77 9.97 28.36 -6.91
C ALA A 77 8.95 28.48 -5.76
N LEU A 78 8.68 27.39 -5.02
CA LEU A 78 7.79 27.42 -3.85
C LEU A 78 8.39 28.28 -2.72
N PRO A 79 7.63 29.01 -1.90
CA PRO A 79 8.18 29.68 -0.72
C PRO A 79 8.86 28.69 0.24
N GLU A 80 9.98 29.06 0.88
CA GLU A 80 10.73 28.17 1.79
C GLU A 80 9.85 27.62 2.93
N GLY A 81 9.05 28.49 3.56
CA GLY A 81 8.11 28.08 4.62
C GLY A 81 7.05 27.08 4.15
N LEU A 82 6.67 27.08 2.86
CA LEU A 82 5.77 26.07 2.31
C LEU A 82 6.52 24.78 1.98
N ARG A 83 7.75 24.87 1.47
CA ARG A 83 8.59 23.68 1.18
C ARG A 83 8.98 22.90 2.43
N ALA A 84 9.29 23.60 3.53
CA ALA A 84 9.75 22.99 4.77
C ALA A 84 8.68 22.12 5.45
N GLU A 85 7.40 22.44 5.24
CA GLU A 85 6.26 21.72 5.82
C GLU A 85 5.78 20.54 4.96
N LEU A 86 6.27 20.42 3.72
CA LEU A 86 5.89 19.30 2.86
C LEU A 86 6.58 18.00 3.31
N PRO A 87 5.86 16.87 3.40
CA PRO A 87 6.45 15.58 3.76
C PRO A 87 7.26 14.95 2.62
N PHE A 88 7.48 15.69 1.52
CA PHE A 88 8.20 15.27 0.32
C PHE A 88 8.92 16.46 -0.32
N GLN A 89 9.94 16.17 -1.13
CA GLN A 89 10.62 17.16 -1.96
C GLN A 89 10.14 17.07 -3.39
N ILE A 90 9.87 18.21 -4.02
CA ILE A 90 9.64 18.26 -5.46
C ILE A 90 11.01 18.41 -6.15
N ARG A 91 11.30 17.57 -7.13
CA ARG A 91 12.56 17.60 -7.91
C ARG A 91 12.38 18.21 -9.29
N ALA A 92 11.22 18.04 -9.89
CA ALA A 92 10.90 18.54 -11.21
C ALA A 92 9.39 18.71 -11.38
N GLY A 93 9.01 19.39 -12.46
CA GLY A 93 7.62 19.68 -12.81
C GLY A 93 7.15 21.01 -12.27
N SER A 94 5.89 21.32 -12.56
CA SER A 94 5.22 22.54 -12.14
C SER A 94 3.86 22.23 -11.52
N VAL A 95 3.41 23.13 -10.64
CA VAL A 95 2.08 23.07 -10.04
C VAL A 95 1.33 24.37 -10.32
N ASP A 96 0.12 24.22 -10.83
CA ASP A 96 -0.88 25.26 -10.94
C ASP A 96 -1.92 25.06 -9.84
N VAL A 97 -2.24 26.11 -9.10
CA VAL A 97 -3.30 26.09 -8.08
C VAL A 97 -4.18 27.31 -8.29
N SER A 98 -5.49 27.14 -8.34
CA SER A 98 -6.42 28.26 -8.25
C SER A 98 -7.41 28.05 -7.13
N PHE A 99 -7.64 29.09 -6.35
CA PHE A 99 -8.61 29.10 -5.28
C PHE A 99 -9.52 30.33 -5.41
N GLU A 100 -10.83 30.12 -5.37
CA GLU A 100 -11.82 31.20 -5.46
C GLU A 100 -12.83 31.08 -4.32
N ALA A 101 -12.87 32.09 -3.47
CA ALA A 101 -13.79 32.20 -2.34
C ALA A 101 -14.57 33.53 -2.46
N PRO A 102 -15.82 33.51 -2.94
CA PRO A 102 -16.59 34.73 -3.16
C PRO A 102 -17.05 35.41 -1.86
N HIS A 103 -17.16 34.63 -0.77
CA HIS A 103 -17.71 35.09 0.52
C HIS A 103 -16.90 34.53 1.70
N LEU A 104 -15.91 35.31 2.16
CA LEU A 104 -15.14 35.02 3.37
C LEU A 104 -15.69 35.79 4.56
N THR A 105 -15.86 35.08 5.67
CA THR A 105 -16.07 35.70 6.99
C THR A 105 -14.86 35.40 7.90
N PRO A 106 -14.65 36.15 8.99
CA PRO A 106 -13.56 35.88 9.92
C PRO A 106 -13.59 34.49 10.57
N SER A 107 -14.78 33.89 10.71
CA SER A 107 -15.00 32.62 11.41
C SER A 107 -15.27 31.45 10.48
N PHE A 108 -15.83 31.68 9.30
CA PHE A 108 -16.19 30.65 8.33
C PHE A 108 -15.85 31.08 6.90
N GLY A 109 -15.43 30.13 6.08
CA GLY A 109 -15.26 30.36 4.66
C GLY A 109 -15.50 29.11 3.84
N GLU A 110 -15.80 29.35 2.57
CA GLU A 110 -15.93 28.34 1.54
C GLU A 110 -15.30 28.87 0.26
N GLY A 111 -14.64 27.98 -0.47
CA GLY A 111 -14.10 28.30 -1.79
C GLY A 111 -13.90 27.09 -2.67
N GLN A 112 -13.83 27.33 -3.97
CA GLN A 112 -13.51 26.33 -4.97
C GLN A 112 -11.99 26.25 -5.12
N LEU A 113 -11.44 25.04 -5.04
CA LEU A 113 -10.03 24.73 -5.21
C LEU A 113 -9.85 23.94 -6.50
N MET A 114 -8.89 24.35 -7.32
CA MET A 114 -8.37 23.59 -8.45
C MET A 114 -6.86 23.47 -8.30
N LEU A 115 -6.32 22.31 -8.64
CA LEU A 115 -4.89 22.03 -8.68
C LEU A 115 -4.59 21.21 -9.93
N ALA A 116 -3.54 21.56 -10.65
CA ALA A 116 -3.04 20.79 -11.77
C ALA A 116 -1.51 20.68 -11.66
N THR A 117 -0.96 19.48 -11.88
CA THR A 117 0.49 19.28 -11.91
C THR A 117 0.92 18.83 -13.29
N ARG A 118 2.11 19.26 -13.70
CA ARG A 118 2.74 18.85 -14.97
C ARG A 118 4.12 18.30 -14.70
N ASP A 119 4.36 17.08 -15.15
CA ASP A 119 5.64 16.37 -15.05
C ASP A 119 6.25 16.35 -13.64
N LEU A 120 5.39 16.25 -12.60
CA LEU A 120 5.84 16.33 -11.22
C LEU A 120 6.70 15.12 -10.86
N ALA A 121 7.91 15.35 -10.38
CA ALA A 121 8.76 14.30 -9.82
C ALA A 121 8.99 14.57 -8.34
N VAL A 122 8.61 13.62 -7.48
CA VAL A 122 8.70 13.78 -6.03
C VAL A 122 9.67 12.79 -5.41
N VAL A 123 10.39 13.23 -4.38
CA VAL A 123 11.28 12.40 -3.57
C VAL A 123 10.75 12.40 -2.15
N ALA A 124 10.48 11.20 -1.64
CA ALA A 124 10.18 10.98 -0.24
C ALA A 124 10.69 9.60 0.15
N GLU A 125 11.44 9.52 1.26
CA GLU A 125 12.11 8.29 1.70
C GLU A 125 11.13 7.12 1.88
N ARG A 126 9.92 7.39 2.41
CA ARG A 126 8.86 6.39 2.58
C ARG A 126 8.18 6.00 1.27
N LEU A 127 8.26 6.83 0.23
CA LEU A 127 7.60 6.61 -1.06
C LEU A 127 8.39 5.63 -1.93
N ALA A 128 9.65 5.96 -2.23
CA ALA A 128 10.58 5.16 -3.03
C ALA A 128 12.02 5.65 -2.83
N PRO A 129 13.05 4.81 -3.06
CA PRO A 129 14.45 5.24 -2.98
C PRO A 129 14.82 6.23 -4.08
N GLU A 130 14.18 6.11 -5.25
CA GLU A 130 14.36 6.99 -6.40
C GLU A 130 13.17 7.95 -6.53
N PRO A 131 13.35 9.12 -7.20
CA PRO A 131 12.25 10.03 -7.49
C PRO A 131 11.09 9.32 -8.22
N VAL A 132 9.86 9.61 -7.80
CA VAL A 132 8.64 9.10 -8.43
C VAL A 132 8.05 10.19 -9.32
N GLY A 133 8.01 9.90 -10.62
CA GLY A 133 7.46 10.79 -11.64
C GLY A 133 7.72 10.24 -13.06
N PRO A 134 7.30 10.96 -14.09
CA PRO A 134 6.47 12.17 -14.03
C PRO A 134 5.05 11.86 -13.55
N LEU A 135 4.47 12.76 -12.75
CA LEU A 135 3.11 12.70 -12.25
C LEU A 135 2.32 13.90 -12.78
N SER A 136 1.18 13.59 -13.40
CA SER A 136 0.21 14.58 -13.86
C SER A 136 -1.08 14.38 -13.06
N ILE A 137 -1.38 15.31 -12.17
CA ILE A 137 -2.50 15.20 -11.23
C ILE A 137 -3.39 16.41 -11.45
N HIS A 138 -4.68 16.17 -11.67
CA HIS A 138 -5.71 17.20 -11.76
C HIS A 138 -6.67 17.00 -10.60
N ALA A 139 -6.75 17.96 -9.70
CA ALA A 139 -7.67 17.94 -8.57
C ALA A 139 -8.60 19.14 -8.58
N SER A 140 -9.86 18.93 -8.25
CA SER A 140 -10.85 19.99 -8.10
C SER A 140 -11.77 19.66 -6.94
N GLY A 141 -12.16 20.63 -6.12
CA GLY A 141 -13.11 20.39 -5.04
C GLY A 141 -13.52 21.67 -4.33
N ARG A 142 -14.38 21.53 -3.32
CA ARG A 142 -14.85 22.64 -2.49
C ARG A 142 -14.21 22.54 -1.12
N LEU A 143 -13.41 23.54 -0.76
CA LEU A 143 -12.81 23.66 0.56
C LEU A 143 -13.73 24.49 1.46
N ARG A 144 -14.10 23.94 2.60
CA ARG A 144 -14.87 24.59 3.67
C ARG A 144 -14.03 24.61 4.92
N TRP A 145 -14.05 25.71 5.66
CA TRP A 145 -13.37 25.79 6.95
C TRP A 145 -14.15 26.63 7.93
N ASP A 146 -14.00 26.28 9.20
CA ASP A 146 -14.57 26.99 10.33
C ASP A 146 -13.46 27.17 11.38
N ALA A 147 -13.01 28.42 11.53
CA ALA A 147 -11.95 28.77 12.47
C ALA A 147 -12.41 28.66 13.93
N ALA A 148 -13.71 28.90 14.22
CA ALA A 148 -14.26 28.77 15.56
C ALA A 148 -14.40 27.30 15.97
N ALA A 149 -14.82 26.45 15.03
CA ALA A 149 -14.85 25.00 15.22
C ALA A 149 -13.45 24.37 15.13
N ARG A 150 -12.47 25.07 14.55
CA ARG A 150 -11.12 24.56 14.22
C ARG A 150 -11.21 23.32 13.33
N SER A 151 -11.99 23.43 12.25
CA SER A 151 -12.23 22.35 11.30
C SER A 151 -12.06 22.81 9.86
N ALA A 152 -11.71 21.87 9.00
CA ALA A 152 -11.64 22.04 7.56
C ALA A 152 -12.15 20.77 6.86
N ALA A 153 -12.78 20.93 5.72
CA ALA A 153 -13.26 19.84 4.90
C ALA A 153 -13.10 20.16 3.41
N LEU A 154 -12.55 19.21 2.66
CA LEU A 154 -12.56 19.18 1.21
C LEU A 154 -13.69 18.22 0.80
N VAL A 155 -14.71 18.74 0.11
CA VAL A 155 -15.90 17.98 -0.29
C VAL A 155 -16.12 18.03 -1.79
N ASP A 156 -16.80 17.01 -2.32
CA ASP A 156 -17.06 16.82 -3.74
C ASP A 156 -15.79 16.83 -4.60
N ALA A 157 -14.65 16.49 -3.99
CA ALA A 157 -13.38 16.59 -4.67
C ALA A 157 -13.24 15.46 -5.68
N THR A 158 -12.58 15.76 -6.78
CA THR A 158 -12.21 14.83 -7.82
C THR A 158 -10.71 14.93 -8.01
N VAL A 159 -10.01 13.81 -8.00
CA VAL A 159 -8.56 13.72 -8.26
C VAL A 159 -8.37 12.76 -9.43
N ALA A 160 -7.85 13.26 -10.54
CA ALA A 160 -7.56 12.50 -11.75
C ALA A 160 -6.05 12.43 -12.00
N LEU A 161 -5.58 11.27 -12.47
CA LEU A 161 -4.20 11.05 -12.88
C LEU A 161 -3.98 11.32 -14.39
N ASP A 162 -5.05 11.62 -15.12
CA ASP A 162 -5.03 12.02 -16.52
C ASP A 162 -5.85 13.30 -16.75
N GLU A 163 -5.50 14.07 -17.78
CA GLU A 163 -6.27 15.24 -18.20
C GLU A 163 -7.70 14.87 -18.64
N ALA A 164 -7.86 13.67 -19.21
CA ALA A 164 -9.15 13.19 -19.69
C ALA A 164 -10.11 12.75 -18.57
N GLY A 165 -9.64 12.68 -17.31
CA GLY A 165 -10.45 12.29 -16.16
C GLY A 165 -10.91 10.84 -16.15
N ARG A 166 -10.31 9.95 -16.95
CA ARG A 166 -10.67 8.52 -17.01
C ARG A 166 -10.06 7.73 -15.85
N ALA A 167 -9.04 8.29 -15.21
CA ALA A 167 -8.41 7.79 -14.00
C ALA A 167 -8.76 8.67 -12.79
N ALA A 168 -10.04 9.02 -12.63
CA ALA A 168 -10.53 9.93 -11.59
C ALA A 168 -11.11 9.20 -10.37
N LEU A 169 -10.76 9.71 -9.19
CA LEU A 169 -11.27 9.29 -7.89
C LEU A 169 -12.05 10.45 -7.26
N LYS A 170 -13.20 10.15 -6.68
CA LYS A 170 -13.88 11.08 -5.77
C LYS A 170 -13.21 11.01 -4.41
N VAL A 171 -12.94 12.18 -3.82
CA VAL A 171 -12.25 12.32 -2.54
C VAL A 171 -13.03 13.29 -1.69
N ASP A 172 -13.48 12.83 -0.53
CA ASP A 172 -13.91 13.72 0.55
C ASP A 172 -12.92 13.57 1.70
N PHE A 173 -12.51 14.68 2.29
CA PHE A 173 -11.62 14.71 3.44
C PHE A 173 -12.10 15.73 4.45
N SER A 174 -12.03 15.42 5.73
CA SER A 174 -12.27 16.37 6.80
C SER A 174 -11.28 16.19 7.93
N VAL A 175 -10.99 17.28 8.62
CA VAL A 175 -10.15 17.32 9.82
C VAL A 175 -10.75 18.32 10.80
N ALA A 176 -10.76 17.97 12.08
CA ALA A 176 -11.25 18.82 13.16
C ALA A 176 -10.38 18.66 14.41
N ALA A 177 -10.15 19.75 15.14
CA ALA A 177 -9.22 19.76 16.26
C ALA A 177 -9.82 19.38 17.63
N ARG A 178 -11.09 18.94 17.74
CA ARG A 178 -11.78 18.84 19.06
C ARG A 178 -12.62 17.57 19.29
N PRO A 179 -12.68 17.06 20.55
CA PRO A 179 -11.79 17.35 21.69
C PRO A 179 -10.34 16.89 21.45
N GLU A 180 -10.18 15.85 20.64
CA GLU A 180 -8.91 15.38 20.10
C GLU A 180 -8.90 15.63 18.57
N PRO A 181 -7.73 15.87 17.95
CA PRO A 181 -7.64 15.98 16.50
C PRO A 181 -8.15 14.71 15.82
N HIS A 182 -9.19 14.84 15.00
CA HIS A 182 -9.79 13.74 14.25
C HIS A 182 -9.79 14.05 12.76
N PHE A 183 -9.68 13.01 11.94
CA PHE A 183 -9.87 13.13 10.50
C PHE A 183 -10.84 12.08 9.99
N ALA A 184 -11.40 12.34 8.82
CA ALA A 184 -12.11 11.36 8.01
C ALA A 184 -11.71 11.54 6.55
N LEU A 185 -11.40 10.44 5.88
CA LEU A 185 -11.10 10.38 4.46
C LEU A 185 -12.03 9.35 3.82
N ALA A 186 -12.71 9.74 2.75
CA ALA A 186 -13.49 8.85 1.91
C ALA A 186 -12.99 8.95 0.47
N LEU A 187 -12.52 7.82 -0.06
CA LEU A 187 -12.12 7.64 -1.44
C LEU A 187 -13.20 6.82 -2.15
N ARG A 188 -13.68 7.27 -3.30
CA ARG A 188 -14.67 6.53 -4.10
C ARG A 188 -14.24 6.49 -5.57
N ALA A 189 -14.09 5.28 -6.08
CA ALA A 189 -13.85 4.96 -7.48
C ALA A 189 -15.15 4.41 -8.08
N THR A 190 -15.98 5.23 -8.72
CA THR A 190 -17.25 4.74 -9.32
C THR A 190 -17.02 4.08 -10.67
N SER A 191 -16.08 4.61 -11.46
CA SER A 191 -15.76 4.13 -12.80
C SER A 191 -14.34 4.55 -13.20
N VAL A 192 -13.33 3.80 -12.74
CA VAL A 192 -11.93 4.04 -13.13
C VAL A 192 -11.56 3.08 -14.25
N ASP A 193 -11.23 3.60 -15.43
CA ASP A 193 -10.73 2.76 -16.52
C ASP A 193 -9.33 2.25 -16.17
N TRP A 194 -9.15 0.92 -16.14
CA TRP A 194 -7.89 0.30 -15.74
C TRP A 194 -6.74 0.66 -16.67
N THR A 195 -7.00 0.70 -17.97
CA THR A 195 -5.98 1.00 -18.98
C THR A 195 -5.54 2.45 -18.86
N ALA A 196 -6.49 3.38 -18.72
CA ALA A 196 -6.20 4.79 -18.48
C ALA A 196 -5.43 4.99 -17.17
N LEU A 197 -5.87 4.35 -16.07
CA LEU A 197 -5.19 4.42 -14.78
C LEU A 197 -3.73 3.99 -14.90
N THR A 198 -3.49 2.78 -15.42
CA THR A 198 -2.14 2.20 -15.47
C THR A 198 -1.21 2.91 -16.44
N ALA A 199 -1.74 3.46 -17.54
CA ALA A 199 -0.99 4.30 -18.47
C ALA A 199 -0.60 5.67 -17.87
N SER A 200 -1.37 6.16 -16.89
CA SER A 200 -1.14 7.45 -16.23
C SER A 200 -0.19 7.37 -15.04
N LEU A 201 0.09 6.16 -14.55
CA LEU A 201 1.00 5.95 -13.43
C LEU A 201 2.46 5.99 -13.90
N PRO A 202 3.36 6.67 -13.15
CA PRO A 202 4.78 6.61 -13.43
C PRO A 202 5.31 5.18 -13.21
N PRO A 203 6.44 4.80 -13.84
CA PRO A 203 6.97 3.43 -13.77
C PRO A 203 7.14 2.87 -12.35
N ALA A 204 7.44 3.73 -11.37
CA ALA A 204 7.58 3.35 -9.96
C ALA A 204 6.26 2.96 -9.29
N LEU A 205 5.11 3.31 -9.87
CA LEU A 205 3.76 3.01 -9.39
C LEU A 205 2.97 2.09 -10.34
N SER A 206 3.40 1.92 -11.59
CA SER A 206 2.74 1.07 -12.58
C SER A 206 2.74 -0.42 -12.18
N PRO A 207 1.77 -1.22 -12.68
CA PRO A 207 1.76 -2.66 -12.45
C PRO A 207 3.13 -3.30 -12.75
N PRO A 208 3.62 -4.20 -11.88
CA PRO A 208 4.94 -4.75 -12.07
C PRO A 208 5.00 -5.64 -13.32
N ARG A 209 6.18 -5.70 -13.95
CA ARG A 209 6.41 -6.56 -15.11
C ARG A 209 6.04 -8.01 -14.78
N GLY A 210 5.41 -8.66 -15.73
CA GLY A 210 4.93 -10.04 -15.62
C GLY A 210 3.61 -10.23 -14.89
N ALA A 211 3.05 -9.20 -14.26
CA ALA A 211 1.67 -9.26 -13.78
C ALA A 211 0.69 -9.43 -14.95
N PRO A 212 -0.44 -10.12 -14.74
CA PRO A 212 -1.50 -10.20 -15.74
C PRO A 212 -1.94 -8.80 -16.19
N GLY A 213 -2.17 -8.63 -17.50
CA GLY A 213 -2.80 -7.42 -18.00
C GLY A 213 -4.29 -7.47 -17.70
N LEU A 214 -4.92 -6.31 -17.50
CA LEU A 214 -6.37 -6.19 -17.39
C LEU A 214 -6.89 -5.09 -18.32
N THR A 215 -8.19 -5.13 -18.57
CA THR A 215 -8.97 -4.07 -19.19
C THR A 215 -10.32 -3.92 -18.47
N GLY A 216 -11.04 -2.85 -18.76
CA GLY A 216 -12.36 -2.58 -18.20
C GLY A 216 -12.33 -1.58 -17.04
N ILE A 217 -13.37 -1.65 -16.20
CA ILE A 217 -13.65 -0.65 -15.17
C ILE A 217 -13.40 -1.23 -13.78
N LEU A 218 -12.55 -0.54 -13.01
CA LEU A 218 -12.38 -0.77 -11.59
C LEU A 218 -13.33 0.16 -10.81
N ALA A 219 -14.01 -0.40 -9.82
CA ALA A 219 -14.76 0.36 -8.85
C ALA A 219 -14.34 0.01 -7.42
N GLY A 220 -14.74 0.83 -6.46
CA GLY A 220 -14.50 0.60 -5.05
C GLY A 220 -14.67 1.85 -4.20
N ALA A 221 -14.62 1.64 -2.90
CA ALA A 221 -14.63 2.71 -1.92
C ALA A 221 -13.72 2.36 -0.76
N LEU A 222 -13.12 3.38 -0.16
CA LEU A 222 -12.35 3.23 1.07
C LEU A 222 -12.67 4.41 1.98
N THR A 223 -12.99 4.12 3.22
CA THR A 223 -13.14 5.12 4.28
C THR A 223 -12.16 4.82 5.39
N ILE A 224 -11.49 5.86 5.86
CA ILE A 224 -10.60 5.80 7.01
C ILE A 224 -10.85 7.02 7.88
N ALA A 225 -11.12 6.81 9.16
CA ALA A 225 -11.42 7.89 10.09
C ALA A 225 -10.97 7.54 11.50
N GLY A 226 -10.55 8.54 12.27
CA GLY A 226 -10.13 8.33 13.65
C GLY A 226 -9.32 9.50 14.21
N PRO A 227 -8.80 9.36 15.44
CA PRO A 227 -7.93 10.34 16.05
C PRO A 227 -6.57 10.37 15.34
N LEU A 228 -6.09 11.55 14.97
CA LEU A 228 -4.90 11.75 14.13
C LEU A 228 -3.62 11.10 14.73
N HIS A 229 -3.55 11.01 16.05
CA HIS A 229 -2.38 10.52 16.79
C HIS A 229 -2.57 9.11 17.39
N GLN A 230 -3.71 8.45 17.13
CA GLN A 230 -4.04 7.13 17.67
C GLN A 230 -4.42 6.17 16.53
N PRO A 231 -3.44 5.66 15.75
CA PRO A 231 -3.70 4.84 14.58
C PRO A 231 -4.37 3.49 14.88
N ASP A 232 -4.25 3.01 16.12
CA ASP A 232 -4.92 1.83 16.66
C ASP A 232 -6.43 2.03 16.86
N GLU A 233 -6.88 3.28 16.97
CA GLU A 233 -8.30 3.64 17.04
C GLU A 233 -8.92 4.01 15.69
N TRP A 234 -8.13 3.98 14.61
CA TRP A 234 -8.65 4.28 13.27
C TRP A 234 -9.64 3.22 12.84
N LYS A 235 -10.77 3.65 12.27
CA LYS A 235 -11.77 2.82 11.65
C LYS A 235 -11.57 2.81 10.15
N LEU A 236 -11.46 1.62 9.58
CA LEU A 236 -11.28 1.34 8.17
C LEU A 236 -12.49 0.53 7.68
N ASP A 237 -13.09 0.99 6.59
CA ASP A 237 -14.13 0.24 5.88
C ASP A 237 -14.04 0.50 4.39
N GLY A 238 -14.48 -0.45 3.57
CA GLY A 238 -14.40 -0.32 2.13
C GLY A 238 -14.44 -1.63 1.36
N GLU A 239 -14.37 -1.49 0.05
CA GLU A 239 -14.37 -2.60 -0.88
C GLU A 239 -13.65 -2.24 -2.17
N VAL A 240 -13.12 -3.27 -2.82
CA VAL A 240 -12.64 -3.19 -4.20
C VAL A 240 -13.56 -4.07 -5.02
N ASP A 241 -14.19 -3.49 -6.04
CA ASP A 241 -15.07 -4.19 -6.97
C ASP A 241 -14.36 -4.37 -8.33
N PRO A 242 -13.77 -5.55 -8.57
CA PRO A 242 -13.15 -5.88 -9.84
C PRO A 242 -14.12 -6.54 -10.83
N SER A 243 -15.44 -6.59 -10.56
CA SER A 243 -16.41 -7.37 -11.36
C SER A 243 -16.50 -6.94 -12.83
N ARG A 244 -16.15 -5.70 -13.14
CA ARG A 244 -16.14 -5.12 -14.49
C ARG A 244 -14.75 -5.08 -15.12
N LEU A 245 -13.79 -5.78 -14.54
CA LEU A 245 -12.47 -6.02 -15.12
C LEU A 245 -12.43 -7.36 -15.84
N ALA A 246 -11.63 -7.43 -16.90
CA ALA A 246 -11.38 -8.64 -17.67
C ALA A 246 -9.88 -8.85 -17.89
N PRO A 247 -9.41 -10.11 -18.01
CA PRO A 247 -8.03 -10.40 -18.35
C PRO A 247 -7.67 -9.83 -19.73
N ALA A 248 -6.46 -9.30 -19.84
CA ALA A 248 -5.83 -8.84 -21.07
C ALA A 248 -4.41 -9.44 -21.17
N PRO A 249 -3.75 -9.36 -22.35
CA PRO A 249 -2.39 -9.88 -22.51
C PRO A 249 -1.43 -9.37 -21.43
N ALA A 250 -0.62 -10.27 -20.88
CA ALA A 250 0.31 -9.94 -19.79
C ALA A 250 1.36 -8.91 -20.24
N ASN A 251 1.79 -8.07 -19.30
CA ASN A 251 2.89 -7.13 -19.52
C ASN A 251 4.26 -7.85 -19.40
N GLY A 252 4.55 -8.71 -20.38
CA GLY A 252 5.84 -9.42 -20.49
C GLY A 252 6.07 -10.57 -19.51
N GLY A 253 5.00 -11.27 -19.09
CA GLY A 253 5.08 -12.44 -18.19
C GLY A 253 4.36 -13.69 -18.70
N PRO A 254 4.50 -14.82 -18.00
CA PRO A 254 3.82 -16.05 -18.36
C PRO A 254 2.32 -15.98 -18.08
N ASP A 255 1.56 -16.83 -18.78
CA ASP A 255 0.17 -17.12 -18.42
C ASP A 255 0.15 -17.95 -17.13
N LEU A 256 -0.20 -17.32 -16.01
CA LEU A 256 -0.22 -17.95 -14.68
C LEU A 256 -1.34 -18.99 -14.54
N ALA A 257 -2.33 -19.01 -15.44
CA ALA A 257 -3.32 -20.08 -15.51
C ALA A 257 -2.72 -21.40 -16.03
N ARG A 258 -1.55 -21.35 -16.70
CA ARG A 258 -0.85 -22.51 -17.25
C ARG A 258 0.42 -22.83 -16.45
N PRO A 259 1.09 -23.96 -16.72
CA PRO A 259 2.42 -24.21 -16.17
C PRO A 259 3.43 -23.14 -16.60
N PHE A 260 4.26 -22.68 -15.66
CA PHE A 260 5.29 -21.66 -15.93
C PHE A 260 6.53 -21.88 -15.08
N VAL A 261 7.60 -21.18 -15.45
CA VAL A 261 8.86 -21.15 -14.71
C VAL A 261 9.04 -19.75 -14.12
N HIS A 262 9.44 -19.68 -12.86
CA HIS A 262 9.60 -18.43 -12.12
C HIS A 262 10.94 -18.34 -11.43
N ASP A 263 11.57 -17.17 -11.48
CA ASP A 263 12.81 -16.90 -10.73
C ASP A 263 12.46 -16.30 -9.36
N ALA A 264 12.24 -17.17 -8.37
CA ALA A 264 11.87 -16.81 -7.01
C ALA A 264 13.01 -16.13 -6.24
N ILE A 265 12.71 -15.07 -5.50
CA ILE A 265 13.66 -14.38 -4.61
C ILE A 265 13.59 -14.97 -3.19
N LEU A 266 14.68 -15.59 -2.75
CA LEU A 266 14.75 -16.35 -1.49
C LEU A 266 14.81 -15.47 -0.23
N ALA A 267 14.46 -16.06 0.92
CA ALA A 267 14.39 -15.43 2.24
C ALA A 267 15.66 -14.67 2.64
N ARG A 268 16.83 -15.21 2.30
CA ARG A 268 18.14 -14.65 2.61
C ARG A 268 18.78 -13.89 1.45
N GLY A 269 18.02 -13.60 0.40
CA GLY A 269 18.56 -13.12 -0.87
C GLY A 269 19.02 -14.29 -1.76
N GLY A 270 19.34 -13.95 -3.01
CA GLY A 270 19.56 -14.93 -4.07
C GLY A 270 18.28 -15.25 -4.85
N ARG A 271 18.45 -15.94 -5.98
CA ARG A 271 17.36 -16.34 -6.86
C ARG A 271 17.39 -17.85 -7.07
N ARG A 272 16.20 -18.45 -7.18
CA ARG A 272 16.02 -19.86 -7.52
C ARG A 272 14.94 -19.99 -8.56
N GLN A 273 15.22 -20.75 -9.60
CA GLN A 273 14.22 -21.10 -10.59
C GLN A 273 13.28 -22.16 -10.02
N VAL A 274 11.99 -21.89 -10.04
CA VAL A 274 10.91 -22.76 -9.56
C VAL A 274 9.94 -22.98 -10.71
N THR A 275 9.73 -24.24 -11.08
CA THR A 275 8.73 -24.61 -12.09
C THR A 275 7.40 -24.90 -11.40
N ILE A 276 6.37 -24.15 -11.76
CA ILE A 276 5.00 -24.29 -11.26
C ILE A 276 4.19 -25.09 -12.27
N GLY A 277 4.17 -26.40 -12.09
CA GLY A 277 3.40 -27.33 -12.91
C GLY A 277 4.06 -28.71 -13.01
N PRO A 278 3.49 -29.62 -13.81
CA PRO A 278 3.87 -31.05 -13.84
C PRO A 278 5.34 -31.33 -14.21
N GLY A 279 6.04 -30.38 -14.86
CA GLY A 279 7.47 -30.50 -15.15
C GLY A 279 8.37 -30.46 -13.92
N ASN A 280 7.83 -30.12 -12.75
CA ASN A 280 8.50 -30.23 -11.46
C ASN A 280 7.95 -31.45 -10.70
N LEU A 281 8.78 -32.45 -10.43
CA LEU A 281 8.34 -33.65 -9.69
C LEU A 281 7.89 -33.37 -8.25
N ALA A 282 8.31 -32.24 -7.68
CA ALA A 282 7.87 -31.78 -6.37
C ALA A 282 6.61 -30.88 -6.43
N PHE A 283 6.12 -30.55 -7.63
CA PHE A 283 4.84 -29.85 -7.76
C PHE A 283 3.69 -30.78 -7.35
N VAL A 284 2.77 -30.27 -6.54
CA VAL A 284 1.59 -31.01 -6.11
C VAL A 284 0.35 -30.20 -6.48
N PRO A 285 -0.54 -30.73 -7.35
CA PRO A 285 -1.80 -30.08 -7.66
C PRO A 285 -2.63 -29.86 -6.39
N LEU A 286 -3.38 -28.75 -6.33
CA LEU A 286 -4.17 -28.39 -5.15
C LEU A 286 -5.19 -29.49 -4.77
N GLY A 287 -5.78 -30.14 -5.78
CA GLY A 287 -6.75 -31.23 -5.56
C GLY A 287 -6.15 -32.51 -4.99
N GLU A 288 -4.82 -32.66 -4.99
CA GLU A 288 -4.12 -33.82 -4.44
C GLU A 288 -3.54 -33.54 -3.05
N LEU A 289 -3.56 -32.29 -2.60
CA LEU A 289 -3.09 -31.93 -1.26
C LEU A 289 -4.11 -32.35 -0.19
N PRO A 290 -3.66 -32.77 1.01
CA PRO A 290 -4.56 -33.05 2.11
C PRO A 290 -5.42 -31.83 2.45
N THR A 291 -6.73 -32.01 2.60
CA THR A 291 -7.65 -30.93 2.96
C THR A 291 -7.20 -30.22 4.24
N ILE A 292 -6.72 -30.98 5.23
CA ILE A 292 -6.23 -30.43 6.50
C ILE A 292 -5.05 -29.47 6.31
N LEU A 293 -4.17 -29.72 5.34
CA LEU A 293 -3.03 -28.84 5.02
C LEU A 293 -3.49 -27.55 4.37
N VAL A 294 -4.38 -27.67 3.38
CA VAL A 294 -4.94 -26.49 2.70
C VAL A 294 -5.67 -25.61 3.72
N ARG A 295 -6.50 -26.21 4.59
CA ARG A 295 -7.19 -25.50 5.66
C ARG A 295 -6.23 -24.92 6.70
N ALA A 296 -5.21 -25.65 7.13
CA ALA A 296 -4.22 -25.12 8.07
C ALA A 296 -3.52 -23.85 7.55
N VAL A 297 -3.18 -23.83 6.25
CA VAL A 297 -2.57 -22.65 5.63
C VAL A 297 -3.55 -21.48 5.56
N LEU A 298 -4.79 -21.73 5.14
CA LEU A 298 -5.84 -20.71 5.12
C LEU A 298 -6.06 -20.16 6.54
N GLU A 299 -6.32 -21.01 7.53
CA GLU A 299 -6.59 -20.56 8.90
C GLU A 299 -5.41 -19.83 9.56
N SER A 300 -4.18 -20.08 9.11
CA SER A 300 -2.96 -19.44 9.64
C SER A 300 -2.59 -18.14 8.91
N GLU A 301 -2.87 -18.03 7.60
CA GLU A 301 -2.40 -16.91 6.77
C GLU A 301 -3.54 -16.00 6.28
N ASP A 302 -4.72 -16.55 6.00
CA ASP A 302 -5.83 -15.85 5.34
C ASP A 302 -7.12 -16.70 5.44
N ALA A 303 -7.80 -16.65 6.59
CA ALA A 303 -8.97 -17.49 6.87
C ALA A 303 -10.16 -17.11 5.97
N GLY A 304 -10.23 -15.83 5.58
CA GLY A 304 -11.24 -15.26 4.70
C GLY A 304 -10.96 -15.42 3.21
N PHE A 305 -9.89 -16.13 2.81
CA PHE A 305 -9.36 -16.14 1.44
C PHE A 305 -10.40 -16.23 0.32
N PHE A 306 -11.40 -17.11 0.45
CA PHE A 306 -12.43 -17.31 -0.58
C PHE A 306 -13.56 -16.26 -0.55
N GLY A 307 -13.70 -15.52 0.55
CA GLY A 307 -14.72 -14.50 0.76
C GLY A 307 -14.36 -13.12 0.20
N HIS A 308 -13.08 -12.75 0.19
CA HIS A 308 -12.64 -11.42 -0.25
C HIS A 308 -11.97 -11.42 -1.65
N LYS A 309 -11.82 -10.24 -2.26
CA LYS A 309 -11.20 -10.05 -3.59
C LYS A 309 -9.75 -9.58 -3.51
N GLY A 310 -8.95 -10.31 -2.72
CA GLY A 310 -7.51 -10.05 -2.54
C GLY A 310 -7.14 -9.06 -1.44
N PHE A 311 -8.10 -8.36 -0.85
CA PHE A 311 -7.89 -7.48 0.31
C PHE A 311 -8.85 -7.85 1.43
N ASP A 312 -8.33 -7.98 2.65
CA ASP A 312 -9.13 -8.19 3.86
C ASP A 312 -8.98 -6.94 4.74
N LEU A 313 -10.00 -6.08 4.72
CA LEU A 313 -9.95 -4.83 5.48
C LEU A 313 -10.18 -5.06 6.98
N SER A 314 -10.88 -6.13 7.36
CA SER A 314 -11.03 -6.52 8.77
C SER A 314 -9.69 -6.91 9.39
N GLU A 315 -8.88 -7.70 8.67
CA GLU A 315 -7.53 -8.06 9.13
C GLU A 315 -6.59 -6.85 9.19
N ILE A 316 -6.75 -5.88 8.26
CA ILE A 316 -6.02 -4.61 8.33
C ILE A 316 -6.47 -3.79 9.54
N GLN A 317 -7.77 -3.71 9.80
CA GLN A 317 -8.34 -3.04 10.96
C GLN A 317 -7.82 -3.65 12.27
N GLU A 318 -7.84 -4.97 12.40
CA GLU A 318 -7.33 -5.69 13.57
C GLU A 318 -5.83 -5.44 13.78
N ALA A 319 -5.02 -5.52 12.71
CA ALA A 319 -3.59 -5.27 12.80
C ALA A 319 -3.23 -3.81 13.15
N LEU A 320 -4.10 -2.85 12.81
CA LEU A 320 -3.97 -1.47 13.25
C LEU A 320 -4.24 -1.37 14.76
N SER A 321 -5.36 -1.94 15.22
CA SER A 321 -5.77 -1.94 16.63
C SER A 321 -4.79 -2.66 17.57
N ASP A 322 -4.04 -3.64 17.09
CA ASP A 322 -2.97 -4.32 17.83
C ASP A 322 -1.64 -3.53 17.93
N GLY A 323 -1.72 -2.20 17.98
CA GLY A 323 -0.57 -1.31 18.11
C GLY A 323 0.30 -1.24 16.84
N GLY A 324 -0.31 -1.38 15.67
CA GLY A 324 0.37 -1.23 14.38
C GLY A 324 1.38 -2.33 14.07
N ARG A 325 1.25 -3.52 14.69
CA ARG A 325 1.95 -4.73 14.23
C ARG A 325 1.29 -5.21 12.93
N LEU A 326 1.49 -4.45 11.85
CA LEU A 326 1.06 -4.75 10.47
C LEU A 326 1.60 -6.08 9.91
N ARG A 327 2.32 -6.86 10.71
CA ARG A 327 2.73 -8.23 10.40
C ARG A 327 1.51 -9.14 10.59
N GLY A 328 0.80 -9.41 9.50
CA GLY A 328 -0.32 -10.36 9.48
C GLY A 328 -1.42 -9.95 8.52
N ALA A 329 -1.67 -8.65 8.36
CA ALA A 329 -2.75 -8.10 7.55
C ALA A 329 -2.64 -8.27 6.02
N SER A 330 -1.69 -9.06 5.52
CA SER A 330 -1.56 -9.28 4.07
C SER A 330 -2.15 -10.61 3.65
N THR A 331 -3.11 -10.57 2.74
CA THR A 331 -3.81 -11.75 2.21
C THR A 331 -2.88 -12.66 1.43
N LEU A 332 -3.27 -13.91 1.19
CA LEU A 332 -2.49 -14.87 0.39
C LEU A 332 -2.24 -14.35 -1.03
N THR A 333 -3.20 -13.65 -1.63
CA THR A 333 -3.03 -13.04 -2.96
C THR A 333 -1.99 -11.93 -2.94
N GLN A 334 -2.01 -11.05 -1.93
CA GLN A 334 -1.01 -10.00 -1.77
C GLN A 334 0.39 -10.59 -1.55
N GLN A 335 0.49 -11.62 -0.71
CA GLN A 335 1.73 -12.33 -0.48
C GLN A 335 2.25 -12.99 -1.76
N LEU A 336 1.36 -13.59 -2.56
CA LEU A 336 1.71 -14.16 -3.86
C LEU A 336 2.17 -13.08 -4.85
N ALA A 337 1.46 -11.97 -4.96
CA ALA A 337 1.83 -10.83 -5.82
C ALA A 337 3.24 -10.31 -5.49
N LYS A 338 3.54 -10.18 -4.20
CA LYS A 338 4.86 -9.81 -3.71
C LYS A 338 5.92 -10.84 -4.15
N ASN A 339 5.66 -12.13 -3.97
CA ASN A 339 6.63 -13.19 -4.28
C ASN A 339 6.87 -13.39 -5.79
N LEU A 340 5.85 -13.13 -6.62
CA LEU A 340 5.95 -13.24 -8.07
C LEU A 340 6.62 -12.03 -8.71
N PHE A 341 6.32 -10.81 -8.28
CA PHE A 341 6.64 -9.64 -9.11
C PHE A 341 7.50 -8.57 -8.45
N LEU A 342 7.69 -8.61 -7.14
CA LEU A 342 8.23 -7.48 -6.39
C LEU A 342 9.48 -7.87 -5.59
N SER A 343 10.33 -6.85 -5.41
CA SER A 343 11.43 -6.89 -4.46
C SER A 343 10.91 -6.81 -3.02
N ARG A 344 11.83 -6.95 -2.06
CA ARG A 344 11.52 -6.93 -0.62
C ARG A 344 11.61 -5.54 0.01
N ASP A 345 11.71 -4.50 -0.81
CA ASP A 345 11.84 -3.12 -0.35
C ASP A 345 10.63 -2.73 0.50
N ARG A 346 10.76 -1.85 1.50
CA ARG A 346 9.63 -1.50 2.38
C ARG A 346 9.12 -0.09 2.06
N THR A 347 8.71 0.13 0.82
CA THR A 347 8.26 1.44 0.32
C THR A 347 6.77 1.46 -0.04
N LEU A 348 6.17 2.65 -0.02
CA LEU A 348 4.76 2.84 -0.40
C LEU A 348 4.54 2.53 -1.89
N ALA A 349 5.47 2.94 -2.76
CA ALA A 349 5.41 2.64 -4.19
C ALA A 349 5.34 1.12 -4.45
N ARG A 350 6.15 0.33 -3.74
CA ARG A 350 6.05 -1.14 -3.82
C ARG A 350 4.68 -1.64 -3.37
N LYS A 351 4.10 -1.10 -2.31
CA LYS A 351 2.77 -1.53 -1.83
C LYS A 351 1.65 -1.15 -2.80
N VAL A 352 1.75 -0.01 -3.49
CA VAL A 352 0.82 0.34 -4.60
C VAL A 352 0.93 -0.68 -5.73
N ARG A 353 2.15 -1.01 -6.16
CA ARG A 353 2.39 -2.03 -7.20
C ARG A 353 1.87 -3.41 -6.78
N GLU A 354 2.02 -3.77 -5.50
CA GLU A 354 1.46 -5.00 -4.92
C GLU A 354 -0.06 -5.00 -4.99
N ALA A 355 -0.71 -3.89 -4.65
CA ALA A 355 -2.16 -3.78 -4.72
C ALA A 355 -2.69 -3.92 -6.16
N LEU A 356 -2.04 -3.26 -7.13
CA LEU A 356 -2.39 -3.40 -8.56
C LEU A 356 -2.20 -4.84 -9.05
N ALA A 357 -1.08 -5.48 -8.70
CA ALA A 357 -0.84 -6.88 -9.04
C ALA A 357 -1.83 -7.84 -8.35
N THR A 358 -2.26 -7.51 -7.13
CA THR A 358 -3.29 -8.28 -6.39
C THR A 358 -4.61 -8.27 -7.14
N VAL A 359 -5.08 -7.10 -7.57
CA VAL A 359 -6.30 -6.98 -8.41
C VAL A 359 -6.14 -7.80 -9.71
N ALA A 360 -4.98 -7.70 -10.36
CA ALA A 360 -4.69 -8.45 -11.58
C ALA A 360 -4.73 -9.98 -11.38
N LEU A 361 -4.17 -10.48 -10.28
CA LEU A 361 -4.24 -11.91 -9.95
C LEU A 361 -5.67 -12.38 -9.69
N GLU A 362 -6.44 -11.64 -8.89
CA GLU A 362 -7.83 -11.99 -8.54
C GLU A 362 -8.73 -12.09 -9.78
N VAL A 363 -8.53 -11.21 -10.76
CA VAL A 363 -9.32 -11.21 -12.00
C VAL A 363 -8.83 -12.28 -12.98
N ALA A 364 -7.52 -12.43 -13.19
CA ALA A 364 -7.00 -13.23 -14.29
C ALA A 364 -6.70 -14.70 -13.94
N VAL A 365 -6.45 -15.03 -12.68
CA VAL A 365 -5.94 -16.35 -12.28
C VAL A 365 -6.99 -17.17 -11.52
N GLY A 366 -7.79 -16.50 -10.69
CA GLY A 366 -8.83 -17.12 -9.87
C GLY A 366 -8.30 -17.81 -8.60
N LYS A 367 -9.14 -17.85 -7.55
CA LYS A 367 -8.76 -18.25 -6.17
C LYS A 367 -8.08 -19.61 -6.06
N ARG A 368 -8.62 -20.65 -6.70
CA ARG A 368 -8.06 -22.01 -6.60
C ARG A 368 -6.64 -22.07 -7.18
N ARG A 369 -6.42 -21.44 -8.33
CA ARG A 369 -5.10 -21.43 -8.97
C ARG A 369 -4.13 -20.51 -8.22
N ILE A 370 -4.58 -19.37 -7.69
CA ILE A 370 -3.78 -18.52 -6.78
C ILE A 370 -3.26 -19.36 -5.60
N LEU A 371 -4.14 -20.10 -4.91
CA LEU A 371 -3.75 -20.95 -3.79
C LEU A 371 -2.80 -22.08 -4.20
N GLU A 372 -3.04 -22.71 -5.35
CA GLU A 372 -2.15 -23.75 -5.87
C GLU A 372 -0.74 -23.22 -6.17
N ILE A 373 -0.64 -22.06 -6.85
CA ILE A 373 0.64 -21.40 -7.12
C ILE A 373 1.30 -21.05 -5.80
N TYR A 374 0.56 -20.44 -4.86
CA TYR A 374 1.08 -20.06 -3.57
C TYR A 374 1.71 -21.24 -2.83
N LEU A 375 0.98 -22.36 -2.69
CA LEU A 375 1.47 -23.55 -1.98
C LEU A 375 2.71 -24.15 -2.64
N ASN A 376 2.83 -24.05 -3.96
CA ASN A 376 3.96 -24.57 -4.73
C ASN A 376 5.11 -23.57 -4.93
N LEU A 377 4.94 -22.30 -4.54
CA LEU A 377 5.94 -21.25 -4.72
C LEU A 377 6.49 -20.70 -3.41
N ALA A 378 5.64 -20.62 -2.37
CA ALA A 378 6.02 -20.10 -1.07
C ALA A 378 7.25 -20.82 -0.50
N GLU A 379 8.04 -20.10 0.29
CA GLU A 379 9.22 -20.64 0.93
C GLU A 379 8.83 -21.23 2.30
N TRP A 380 9.01 -22.54 2.45
CA TRP A 380 8.61 -23.33 3.63
C TRP A 380 9.81 -23.65 4.53
N GLY A 381 10.96 -23.04 4.28
CA GLY A 381 12.23 -23.29 4.95
C GLY A 381 13.35 -22.64 4.14
N GLU A 382 14.54 -22.46 4.72
CA GLU A 382 15.65 -21.76 4.04
C GLU A 382 15.97 -22.39 2.67
N GLY A 383 15.59 -21.71 1.58
CA GLY A 383 15.79 -22.17 0.19
C GLY A 383 14.85 -23.28 -0.28
N VAL A 384 13.80 -23.61 0.47
CA VAL A 384 12.85 -24.69 0.18
C VAL A 384 11.55 -24.09 -0.32
N ASN A 385 11.32 -24.13 -1.64
CA ASN A 385 10.13 -23.57 -2.27
C ASN A 385 9.15 -24.67 -2.68
N GLY A 386 7.89 -24.46 -2.32
CA GLY A 386 6.82 -25.39 -2.64
C GLY A 386 6.63 -26.52 -1.64
N ILE A 387 5.37 -26.90 -1.46
CA ILE A 387 4.93 -27.82 -0.42
C ILE A 387 5.45 -29.25 -0.61
N GLY A 388 5.65 -29.71 -1.84
CA GLY A 388 6.23 -31.03 -2.11
C GLY A 388 7.69 -31.13 -1.64
N GLU A 389 8.49 -30.11 -1.92
CA GLU A 389 9.87 -30.03 -1.40
C GLU A 389 9.88 -29.87 0.12
N ALA A 390 8.94 -29.08 0.67
CA ALA A 390 8.80 -28.89 2.10
C ALA A 390 8.54 -30.20 2.84
N ALA A 391 7.57 -31.01 2.40
CA ALA A 391 7.27 -32.30 3.03
C ALA A 391 8.49 -33.25 3.04
N GLN A 392 9.27 -33.24 1.95
CA GLN A 392 10.49 -34.03 1.84
C GLN A 392 11.64 -33.49 2.70
N HIS A 393 11.77 -32.17 2.81
CA HIS A 393 12.79 -31.51 3.61
C HIS A 393 12.54 -31.67 5.12
N TRP A 394 11.29 -31.48 5.55
CA TRP A 394 10.92 -31.49 6.97
C TRP A 394 10.72 -32.90 7.51
N PHE A 395 10.06 -33.78 6.75
CA PHE A 395 9.62 -35.10 7.24
C PHE A 395 10.10 -36.27 6.37
N GLY A 396 10.66 -36.01 5.18
CA GLY A 396 11.02 -37.08 4.24
C GLY A 396 9.80 -37.80 3.65
N LYS A 397 8.66 -37.12 3.61
CA LYS A 397 7.37 -37.68 3.17
C LYS A 397 6.88 -37.04 1.87
N ASN A 398 6.00 -37.75 1.17
CA ASN A 398 5.18 -37.14 0.14
C ASN A 398 4.19 -36.15 0.78
N ALA A 399 4.02 -34.95 0.21
CA ALA A 399 3.10 -33.95 0.75
C ALA A 399 1.64 -34.45 0.85
N ARG A 400 1.26 -35.43 0.02
CA ARG A 400 -0.06 -36.10 0.06
C ARG A 400 -0.29 -36.93 1.32
N ALA A 401 0.77 -37.26 2.05
CA ALA A 401 0.75 -38.13 3.22
C ALA A 401 1.10 -37.39 4.52
N LEU A 402 1.03 -36.05 4.52
CA LEU A 402 1.23 -35.25 5.73
C LEU A 402 0.10 -35.50 6.72
N SER A 403 0.45 -35.75 7.99
CA SER A 403 -0.52 -35.83 9.08
C SER A 403 -1.11 -34.45 9.42
N PRO A 404 -2.22 -34.39 10.19
CA PRO A 404 -2.75 -33.12 10.68
C PRO A 404 -1.73 -32.28 11.46
N LYS A 405 -0.92 -32.89 12.33
CA LYS A 405 0.10 -32.17 13.11
C LYS A 405 1.24 -31.66 12.23
N GLU A 406 1.69 -32.47 11.27
CA GLU A 406 2.72 -32.07 10.31
C GLU A 406 2.24 -30.91 9.41
N ALA A 407 0.99 -30.98 8.96
CA ALA A 407 0.34 -29.94 8.17
C ALA A 407 0.19 -28.63 8.94
N ALA A 408 -0.32 -28.69 10.18
CA ALA A 408 -0.42 -27.52 11.06
C ALA A 408 0.95 -26.93 11.36
N MET A 409 1.97 -27.76 11.61
CA MET A 409 3.33 -27.28 11.82
C MET A 409 3.84 -26.52 10.59
N LEU A 410 3.76 -27.09 9.39
CA LEU A 410 4.22 -26.43 8.16
C LEU A 410 3.52 -25.09 7.91
N ALA A 411 2.21 -25.01 8.16
CA ALA A 411 1.49 -23.73 8.03
C ALA A 411 2.09 -22.64 8.93
N THR A 412 2.50 -22.99 10.16
CA THR A 412 3.14 -22.02 11.08
C THR A 412 4.56 -21.59 10.67
N VAL A 413 5.18 -22.25 9.69
CA VAL A 413 6.54 -21.93 9.21
C VAL A 413 6.54 -20.74 8.25
N ILE A 414 5.49 -20.61 7.43
CA ILE A 414 5.35 -19.62 6.35
C ILE A 414 5.67 -18.18 6.79
N PRO A 415 5.23 -17.68 7.96
CA PRO A 415 5.52 -16.29 8.35
C PRO A 415 7.00 -15.97 8.51
N ASN A 416 7.84 -16.98 8.83
CA ASN A 416 9.27 -16.78 9.03
C ASN A 416 10.10 -18.07 8.78
N PRO A 417 10.23 -18.52 7.52
CA PRO A 417 10.82 -19.82 7.19
C PRO A 417 12.26 -19.97 7.68
N VAL A 418 13.04 -18.89 7.67
CA VAL A 418 14.44 -18.89 8.13
C VAL A 418 14.53 -19.12 9.64
N ARG A 419 13.66 -18.49 10.44
CA ARG A 419 13.65 -18.67 11.91
C ARG A 419 13.29 -20.10 12.28
N TYR A 420 12.26 -20.66 11.63
CA TYR A 420 11.80 -22.01 11.94
C TYR A 420 12.76 -23.09 11.46
N GLU A 421 13.45 -22.89 10.33
CA GLU A 421 14.55 -23.77 9.92
C GLU A 421 15.68 -23.80 10.97
N MET A 422 15.98 -22.68 11.65
CA MET A 422 16.95 -22.68 12.75
C MET A 422 16.49 -23.55 13.92
N TYR A 423 15.21 -23.51 14.30
CA TYR A 423 14.68 -24.37 15.36
C TYR A 423 14.73 -25.85 14.96
N ARG A 424 14.33 -26.17 13.72
CA ARG A 424 14.44 -27.53 13.16
C ARG A 424 15.86 -28.08 13.26
N ARG A 425 16.87 -27.29 12.90
CA ARG A 425 18.28 -27.69 12.96
C ARG A 425 18.78 -27.94 14.38
N ARG A 426 18.18 -27.29 15.40
CA ARG A 426 18.47 -27.54 16.82
C ARG A 426 17.79 -28.79 17.35
N GLY A 427 16.91 -29.42 16.57
CA GLY A 427 16.37 -30.76 16.83
C GLY A 427 15.12 -30.81 17.71
N ALA A 428 14.50 -29.68 18.05
CA ALA A 428 13.23 -29.67 18.79
C ALA A 428 12.38 -28.43 18.45
N LEU A 429 11.07 -28.57 18.58
CA LEU A 429 10.15 -27.42 18.64
C LEU A 429 10.39 -26.68 19.96
N THR A 430 10.32 -25.36 19.93
CA THR A 430 10.30 -24.60 21.19
C THR A 430 8.90 -24.68 21.79
N PRO A 431 8.72 -24.58 23.12
CA PRO A 431 7.39 -24.62 23.74
C PRO A 431 6.41 -23.59 23.14
N ALA A 432 6.91 -22.40 22.80
CA ALA A 432 6.12 -21.37 22.13
C ALA A 432 5.67 -21.77 20.71
N TRP A 433 6.51 -22.53 19.99
CA TRP A 433 6.15 -23.02 18.68
C TRP A 433 5.15 -24.18 18.77
N GLU A 434 5.34 -25.11 19.72
CA GLU A 434 4.37 -26.17 20.00
C GLU A 434 3.00 -25.60 20.36
N ALA A 435 2.95 -24.58 21.22
CA ALA A 435 1.70 -23.89 21.57
C ALA A 435 1.02 -23.26 20.33
N ARG A 436 1.80 -22.73 19.37
CA ARG A 436 1.24 -22.19 18.12
C ARG A 436 0.66 -23.30 17.24
N VAL A 437 1.32 -24.45 17.14
CA VAL A 437 0.80 -25.62 16.39
C VAL A 437 -0.46 -26.16 17.06
N ALA A 438 -0.47 -26.30 18.39
CA ALA A 438 -1.63 -26.74 19.14
C ALA A 438 -2.82 -25.77 18.99
N GLY A 439 -2.57 -24.46 19.05
CA GLY A 439 -3.60 -23.44 18.82
C GLY A 439 -4.22 -23.53 17.42
N LEU A 440 -3.40 -23.80 16.39
CA LEU A 440 -3.91 -24.01 15.03
C LEU A 440 -4.71 -25.31 14.91
N LEU A 441 -4.28 -26.41 15.54
CA LEU A 441 -5.06 -27.66 15.59
C LEU A 441 -6.41 -27.46 16.27
N ALA A 442 -6.43 -26.75 17.41
CA ALA A 442 -7.67 -26.39 18.09
C ALA A 442 -8.60 -25.54 17.21
N LYS A 443 -8.05 -24.60 16.43
CA LYS A 443 -8.83 -23.81 15.46
C LYS A 443 -9.40 -24.68 14.34
N LEU A 444 -8.63 -25.63 13.81
CA LEU A 444 -9.08 -26.58 12.79
C LEU A 444 -10.17 -27.52 13.32
N HIS A 445 -10.08 -27.90 14.60
CA HIS A 445 -11.13 -28.67 15.29
C HIS A 445 -12.40 -27.85 15.50
N ALA A 446 -12.28 -26.63 16.03
CA ALA A 446 -13.41 -25.73 16.25
C ALA A 446 -14.18 -25.36 14.95
N THR A 447 -13.49 -25.38 13.81
CA THR A 447 -14.09 -25.13 12.48
C THR A 447 -14.60 -26.41 11.80
N GLY A 448 -14.54 -27.57 12.47
CA GLY A 448 -15.02 -28.86 11.98
C GLY A 448 -14.16 -29.49 10.89
N VAL A 449 -12.96 -28.96 10.64
CA VAL A 449 -12.01 -29.53 9.67
C VAL A 449 -11.33 -30.78 10.26
N LEU A 450 -11.10 -30.79 11.57
CA LEU A 450 -10.54 -31.91 12.33
C LEU A 450 -11.58 -32.39 13.34
N ASP A 451 -11.83 -33.70 13.41
CA ASP A 451 -12.74 -34.29 14.40
C ASP A 451 -12.03 -34.59 15.73
N ASP A 452 -12.79 -35.04 16.74
CA ASP A 452 -12.26 -35.33 18.08
C ASP A 452 -11.19 -36.43 18.08
N GLU A 453 -11.32 -37.41 17.18
CA GLU A 453 -10.34 -38.49 17.04
C GLU A 453 -9.06 -38.00 16.37
N GLY A 454 -9.19 -37.24 15.29
CA GLY A 454 -8.09 -36.62 14.58
C GLY A 454 -7.32 -35.62 15.45
N LEU A 455 -8.01 -34.85 16.30
CA LEU A 455 -7.35 -33.96 17.26
C LEU A 455 -6.54 -34.75 18.28
N ARG A 456 -7.14 -35.77 18.92
CA ARG A 456 -6.43 -36.63 19.88
C ARG A 456 -5.21 -37.32 19.26
N ALA A 457 -5.36 -37.83 18.03
CA ALA A 457 -4.28 -38.44 17.28
C ALA A 457 -3.14 -37.44 16.99
N ALA A 458 -3.49 -36.22 16.55
CA ALA A 458 -2.53 -35.15 16.31
C ALA A 458 -1.85 -34.67 17.61
N GLU A 459 -2.54 -34.64 18.73
CA GLU A 459 -1.93 -34.29 20.02
C GLU A 459 -0.93 -35.35 20.48
N ALA A 460 -1.29 -36.62 20.33
CA ALA A 460 -0.42 -37.76 20.68
C ALA A 460 0.77 -37.96 19.72
N GLU A 461 0.68 -37.50 18.47
CA GLU A 461 1.73 -37.65 17.47
C GLU A 461 3.00 -36.89 17.87
N THR A 462 4.15 -37.58 17.88
CA THR A 462 5.46 -36.93 18.07
C THR A 462 6.04 -36.56 16.70
N LEU A 463 6.30 -35.27 16.46
CA LEU A 463 6.89 -34.81 15.20
C LEU A 463 8.33 -35.31 15.05
N ALA A 464 8.58 -36.12 14.03
CA ALA A 464 9.90 -36.61 13.68
C ALA A 464 10.49 -35.81 12.52
N PHE A 465 11.39 -34.87 12.83
CA PHE A 465 12.09 -34.12 11.78
C PHE A 465 13.18 -34.96 11.12
N LYS A 466 13.25 -34.87 9.79
CA LYS A 466 14.38 -35.41 9.03
C LYS A 466 15.67 -34.75 9.52
N SER A 467 16.62 -35.53 10.01
CA SER A 467 17.88 -35.01 10.55
C SER A 467 18.62 -34.19 9.48
N SER A 468 19.15 -33.03 9.87
CA SER A 468 20.02 -32.25 8.99
C SER A 468 21.35 -32.99 8.79
N PRO A 469 21.88 -33.13 7.56
CA PRO A 469 23.18 -33.76 7.34
C PRO A 469 24.30 -33.14 8.18
N ARG A 470 24.17 -31.85 8.52
CA ARG A 470 25.12 -31.09 9.34
C ARG A 470 25.07 -31.43 10.84
N ALA A 471 23.96 -31.98 11.33
CA ALA A 471 23.81 -32.45 12.71
C ALA A 471 24.36 -33.88 12.91
N ALA A 472 24.47 -34.66 11.82
CA ALA A 472 25.09 -35.98 11.83
C ALA A 472 26.63 -35.89 11.88
N SER A 473 27.24 -34.90 11.20
CA SER A 473 28.70 -34.70 11.22
C SER A 473 29.21 -34.18 12.55
N ALA A 474 28.41 -33.45 13.32
CA ALA A 474 28.79 -32.92 14.64
C ALA A 474 28.75 -33.98 15.76
N ARG A 475 28.10 -35.13 15.56
CA ARG A 475 28.06 -36.25 16.52
C ARG A 475 29.20 -37.27 16.34
N ASN A 476 29.96 -37.16 15.25
CA ASN A 476 31.03 -38.10 14.90
C ASN A 476 32.44 -37.54 15.12
N VAL A 477 32.60 -36.51 15.96
CA VAL A 477 33.95 -36.14 16.45
C VAL A 477 34.24 -37.02 17.66
N PRO A 478 35.19 -37.97 17.58
CA PRO A 478 35.63 -38.68 18.77
C PRO A 478 36.22 -37.64 19.73
N ALA A 479 35.86 -37.73 21.01
CA ALA A 479 36.58 -36.99 22.03
C ALA A 479 38.07 -37.37 21.92
N ALA A 480 38.90 -36.39 21.59
CA ALA A 480 40.35 -36.56 21.57
C ALA A 480 40.82 -36.88 23.01
N PRO A 481 41.84 -37.75 23.16
CA PRO A 481 42.25 -38.34 24.44
C PRO A 481 42.73 -37.31 25.47
#